data_AF-A0A1G1WPI6-F1
#
_entry.id   AF-A0A1G1WPI6-F1
#
_cell.length_a   1.000
_cell.length_b   1.000
_cell.length_c   1.000
_cell.angle_alpha   90.00
_cell.angle_beta   90.00
_cell.angle_gamma   90.00
#
_symmetry.space_group_name_H-M   'P 1'
#
loop_
_entity.id
_entity.type
_entity.pdbx_description
1 polymer ?
#
loop_
_entity_poly.entity_id
_entity_poly.type
_entity_poly.pdbx_seq_one_letter_code
_entity_poly.pdbx_strand_id
1 'polypeptide(L)'
;MRSVLNFVKKQTAILAAVLIGSVVGGATTAVVLAAIPDSTGVIHGCIRPTNNNLRIIDTEAGQTCTGGQTPINWDQEGVKAYGHIFRDATIDNPRSKNINIVSYIDASQSGLGHIYCFDLATSVKVVSVTLEDTVAAPLASVAPGTEGWNQTGGSLCPVGTEAAVAFPGDSASGFYVSFQ
;
A
#
# COMPACT_ATOMS: atom_id res chain seq x y z
N MET A 1 57.73 11.25 6.40
CA MET A 1 57.28 12.61 6.02
C MET A 1 57.16 12.85 4.51
N ARG A 2 57.87 12.14 3.61
CA ARG A 2 57.75 12.34 2.15
C ARG A 2 56.44 11.83 1.53
N SER A 3 55.76 10.83 2.11
CA SER A 3 54.50 10.29 1.57
C SER A 3 53.27 11.16 1.83
N VAL A 4 53.26 11.95 2.91
CA VAL A 4 52.14 12.86 3.24
C VAL A 4 52.12 14.06 2.26
N LEU A 5 53.30 14.51 1.83
CA LEU A 5 53.45 15.62 0.88
C LEU A 5 52.89 15.29 -0.52
N ASN A 6 52.97 14.03 -0.94
CA ASN A 6 52.45 13.58 -2.25
C ASN A 6 50.92 13.38 -2.22
N PHE A 7 50.35 13.07 -1.05
CA PHE A 7 48.90 12.94 -0.87
C PHE A 7 48.20 14.30 -0.93
N VAL A 8 48.79 15.32 -0.29
CA VAL A 8 48.25 16.69 -0.29
C VAL A 8 48.33 17.35 -1.68
N LYS A 9 49.39 17.09 -2.46
CA LYS A 9 49.52 17.59 -3.85
C LYS A 9 48.52 16.98 -4.83
N LYS A 10 48.10 15.72 -4.62
CA LYS A 10 47.04 15.08 -5.42
C LYS A 10 45.64 15.63 -5.08
N GLN A 11 45.42 16.05 -3.84
CA GLN A 11 44.14 16.60 -3.40
C GLN A 11 43.94 18.06 -3.79
N THR A 12 45.01 18.87 -3.87
CA THR A 12 44.89 20.26 -4.37
C THR A 12 44.66 20.36 -5.88
N ALA A 13 45.09 19.36 -6.67
CA ALA A 13 44.78 19.30 -8.10
C ALA A 13 43.29 19.01 -8.38
N ILE A 14 42.62 18.27 -7.49
CA ILE A 14 41.19 17.92 -7.63
C ILE A 14 40.30 19.11 -7.26
N LEU A 15 40.69 19.92 -6.27
CA LEU A 15 39.95 21.12 -5.86
C LEU A 15 40.05 22.28 -6.87
N ALA A 16 41.17 22.39 -7.61
CA ALA A 16 41.32 23.42 -8.64
C ALA A 16 40.50 23.11 -9.92
N ALA A 17 40.22 21.84 -10.22
CA ALA A 17 39.40 21.45 -11.36
C ALA A 17 37.90 21.74 -11.16
N VAL A 18 37.43 21.81 -9.90
CA VAL A 18 36.02 22.09 -9.56
C VAL A 18 35.70 23.59 -9.64
N LEU A 19 36.69 24.48 -9.47
CA LEU A 19 36.48 25.92 -9.42
C LEU A 19 36.64 26.66 -10.76
N ILE A 20 37.21 26.02 -11.79
CA ILE A 20 37.41 26.66 -13.11
C ILE A 20 36.38 26.16 -14.15
N GLY A 21 35.69 25.06 -13.88
CA GLY A 21 34.60 24.54 -14.74
C GLY A 21 33.28 25.30 -14.63
N SER A 22 33.20 26.41 -13.89
CA SER A 22 31.97 27.12 -13.56
C SER A 22 31.76 28.44 -14.32
N VAL A 23 32.65 28.83 -15.25
CA VAL A 23 32.56 30.15 -15.91
C VAL A 23 32.24 30.10 -17.41
N VAL A 24 32.35 28.96 -18.11
CA VAL A 24 32.02 28.92 -19.55
C VAL A 24 31.42 27.56 -19.95
N GLY A 25 30.09 27.46 -20.00
CA GLY A 25 29.37 26.34 -20.61
C GLY A 25 28.35 25.70 -19.69
N GLY A 26 27.08 25.78 -20.06
CA GLY A 26 25.94 25.42 -19.23
C GLY A 26 25.96 23.97 -18.74
N ALA A 27 25.77 23.82 -17.43
CA ALA A 27 25.15 22.66 -16.84
C ALA A 27 24.39 23.16 -15.61
N THR A 28 23.21 23.73 -15.83
CA THR A 28 22.16 23.63 -14.83
C THR A 28 21.93 22.12 -14.65
N THR A 29 22.63 21.47 -13.73
CA THR A 29 22.10 20.25 -13.14
C THR A 29 20.92 20.70 -12.29
N ALA A 30 19.82 21.03 -12.96
CA ALA A 30 18.51 20.85 -12.40
C ALA A 30 18.50 19.38 -12.03
N VAL A 31 18.75 19.09 -10.75
CA VAL A 31 18.30 17.84 -10.17
C VAL A 31 16.78 17.98 -10.23
N VAL A 32 16.21 17.65 -11.39
CA VAL A 32 14.79 17.36 -11.51
C VAL A 32 14.68 16.07 -10.71
N LEU A 33 14.44 16.24 -9.42
CA LEU A 33 13.98 15.14 -8.58
C LEU A 33 12.74 14.64 -9.31
N ALA A 34 12.86 13.48 -9.94
CA ALA A 34 11.71 12.86 -10.56
C ALA A 34 10.65 12.75 -9.45
N ALA A 35 9.51 13.38 -9.63
CA ALA A 35 8.41 13.28 -8.68
C ALA A 35 7.82 11.89 -8.86
N ILE A 36 8.39 10.92 -8.14
CA ILE A 36 7.90 9.56 -8.05
C ILE A 36 7.62 9.32 -6.56
N PRO A 37 6.35 9.28 -6.13
CA PRO A 37 5.13 9.38 -6.94
C PRO A 37 4.89 10.79 -7.52
N ASP A 38 4.01 10.90 -8.52
CA ASP A 38 3.59 12.20 -9.07
C ASP A 38 2.84 13.06 -8.03
N SER A 39 2.46 14.29 -8.38
CA SER A 39 1.72 15.18 -7.46
C SER A 39 0.38 14.63 -6.95
N THR A 40 -0.14 13.56 -7.56
CA THR A 40 -1.37 12.86 -7.16
C THR A 40 -1.12 11.57 -6.37
N GLY A 41 0.14 11.18 -6.15
CA GLY A 41 0.49 9.95 -5.42
C GLY A 41 0.57 8.71 -6.31
N VAL A 42 0.49 8.86 -7.64
CA VAL A 42 0.51 7.76 -8.61
C VAL A 42 1.94 7.50 -9.08
N ILE A 43 2.34 6.24 -9.11
CA ILE A 43 3.58 5.80 -9.74
C ILE A 43 3.26 5.31 -11.15
N HIS A 44 3.89 5.94 -12.13
CA HIS A 44 3.75 5.58 -13.54
C HIS A 44 4.90 4.69 -13.98
N GLY A 45 4.57 3.64 -14.73
CA GLY A 45 5.53 2.69 -15.26
C GLY A 45 5.20 2.24 -16.67
N CYS A 46 6.18 1.64 -17.31
CA CYS A 46 6.08 1.04 -18.62
C CYS A 46 6.63 -0.38 -18.55
N ILE A 47 5.81 -1.38 -18.88
CA ILE A 47 6.24 -2.77 -18.97
C ILE A 47 6.40 -3.17 -20.43
N ARG A 48 7.52 -3.81 -20.78
CA ARG A 48 7.69 -4.47 -22.08
C ARG A 48 7.38 -5.96 -21.91
N PRO A 49 6.26 -6.46 -22.45
CA PRO A 49 5.83 -7.85 -22.23
C PRO A 49 6.77 -8.87 -22.89
N THR A 50 7.53 -8.48 -23.92
CA THR A 50 8.42 -9.40 -24.64
C THR A 50 9.65 -9.82 -23.84
N ASN A 51 10.08 -9.02 -22.86
CA ASN A 51 11.25 -9.30 -22.04
C ASN A 51 11.05 -8.99 -20.55
N ASN A 52 9.81 -8.77 -20.12
CA ASN A 52 9.43 -8.44 -18.75
C ASN A 52 10.21 -7.25 -18.15
N ASN A 53 10.66 -6.31 -18.98
CA ASN A 53 11.37 -5.13 -18.52
C ASN A 53 10.37 -4.08 -18.01
N LEU A 54 10.50 -3.70 -16.74
CA LEU A 54 9.74 -2.62 -16.12
C LEU A 54 10.63 -1.37 -16.03
N ARG A 55 10.08 -0.21 -16.45
CA ARG A 55 10.70 1.11 -16.28
C ARG A 55 9.72 2.04 -15.59
N ILE A 56 10.12 2.66 -14.49
CA ILE A 56 9.38 3.77 -13.88
C ILE A 56 9.60 5.03 -14.70
N ILE A 57 8.56 5.81 -14.94
CA ILE A 57 8.60 7.04 -15.73
C ILE A 57 8.04 8.21 -14.94
N ASP A 58 8.59 9.39 -15.19
CA ASP A 58 8.09 10.67 -14.68
C ASP A 58 7.24 11.35 -15.76
N THR A 59 5.93 11.21 -15.65
CA THR A 59 4.95 11.79 -16.58
C THR A 59 4.86 13.31 -16.45
N GLU A 60 5.17 13.87 -15.29
CA GLU A 60 5.20 15.33 -15.06
C GLU A 60 6.40 15.97 -15.78
N ALA A 61 7.52 15.24 -15.88
CA ALA A 61 8.66 15.59 -16.73
C ALA A 61 8.44 15.25 -18.22
N GLY A 62 7.24 14.82 -18.62
CA GLY A 62 6.90 14.49 -20.00
C GLY A 62 7.43 13.14 -20.50
N GLN A 63 7.89 12.26 -19.61
CA GLN A 63 8.30 10.91 -20.01
C GLN A 63 7.07 10.07 -20.37
N THR A 64 7.22 9.23 -21.39
CA THR A 64 6.15 8.35 -21.90
C THR A 64 6.66 6.96 -22.20
N CYS A 65 5.73 6.00 -22.33
CA CYS A 65 6.06 4.67 -22.81
C CYS A 65 6.44 4.70 -24.28
N THR A 66 7.51 3.97 -24.62
CA THR A 66 8.04 3.87 -25.98
C THR A 66 7.49 2.63 -26.69
N GLY A 67 7.68 2.54 -28.02
CA GLY A 67 7.12 1.47 -28.85
C GLY A 67 7.30 0.05 -28.28
N GLY A 68 6.19 -0.67 -28.13
CA GLY A 68 6.15 -2.03 -27.58
C GLY A 68 6.17 -2.10 -26.06
N GLN A 69 5.97 -0.99 -25.35
CA GLN A 69 5.70 -0.96 -23.91
C GLN A 69 4.22 -0.70 -23.64
N THR A 70 3.71 -1.29 -22.56
CA THR A 70 2.37 -1.05 -22.03
C THR A 70 2.48 -0.13 -20.82
N PRO A 71 1.73 0.99 -20.77
CA PRO A 71 1.67 1.82 -19.58
C PRO A 71 0.97 1.07 -18.46
N ILE A 72 1.53 1.16 -17.27
CA ILE A 72 0.94 0.66 -16.04
C ILE A 72 1.06 1.75 -14.97
N ASN A 73 0.08 1.84 -14.10
CA ASN A 73 0.06 2.77 -12.99
C ASN A 73 -0.30 2.01 -11.72
N TRP A 74 0.25 2.47 -10.61
CA TRP A 74 -0.15 2.01 -9.30
C TRP A 74 0.00 3.14 -8.31
N ASP A 75 -0.99 3.29 -7.45
CA ASP A 75 -0.96 4.28 -6.40
C ASP A 75 0.03 3.84 -5.31
N GLN A 76 0.74 4.79 -4.69
CA GLN A 76 1.57 4.49 -3.52
C GLN A 76 0.73 4.19 -2.26
N GLU A 77 -0.59 4.13 -2.39
CA GLU A 77 -1.49 3.91 -1.28
C GLU A 77 -1.34 2.47 -0.75
N GLY A 78 -0.47 2.33 0.25
CA GLY A 78 -0.31 1.10 1.01
C GLY A 78 -1.48 0.86 1.96
N VAL A 79 -1.35 -0.19 2.77
CA VAL A 79 -2.33 -0.57 3.80
C VAL A 79 -2.70 0.64 4.68
N LYS A 80 -3.97 1.07 4.58
CA LYS A 80 -4.54 2.21 5.30
C LYS A 80 -4.86 1.86 6.75
N ALA A 81 -5.33 0.63 6.95
CA ALA A 81 -5.67 0.07 8.25
C ALA A 81 -5.35 -1.44 8.27
N TYR A 82 -4.98 -1.96 9.44
CA TYR A 82 -4.84 -3.39 9.64
C TYR A 82 -5.15 -3.74 11.10
N GLY A 83 -5.55 -4.97 11.33
CA GLY A 83 -5.82 -5.45 12.67
C GLY A 83 -5.59 -6.93 12.82
N HIS A 84 -5.26 -7.32 14.04
CA HIS A 84 -5.39 -8.69 14.49
C HIS A 84 -6.57 -8.76 15.47
N ILE A 85 -7.53 -9.62 15.17
CA ILE A 85 -8.82 -9.71 15.85
C ILE A 85 -8.90 -11.09 16.48
N PHE A 86 -9.09 -11.12 17.79
CA PHE A 86 -9.28 -12.36 18.54
C PHE A 86 -10.71 -12.89 18.36
N ARG A 87 -10.89 -14.18 18.67
CA ARG A 87 -12.20 -14.86 18.60
C ARG A 87 -13.32 -14.18 19.39
N ASP A 88 -13.00 -13.50 20.48
CA ASP A 88 -13.96 -12.76 21.30
C ASP A 88 -14.31 -11.37 20.75
N ALA A 89 -13.92 -11.11 19.49
CA ALA A 89 -14.07 -9.84 18.79
C ALA A 89 -13.30 -8.67 19.42
N THR A 90 -12.32 -8.94 20.28
CA THR A 90 -11.41 -7.91 20.78
C THR A 90 -10.26 -7.66 19.80
N ILE A 91 -9.83 -6.40 19.71
CA ILE A 91 -8.70 -5.99 18.86
C ILE A 91 -7.39 -6.16 19.65
N ASP A 92 -6.42 -6.85 19.04
CA ASP A 92 -5.03 -6.88 19.51
C ASP A 92 -4.35 -5.54 19.16
N ASN A 93 -4.51 -4.55 20.03
CA ASN A 93 -4.00 -3.19 19.83
C ASN A 93 -2.51 -3.12 19.45
N PRO A 94 -1.60 -3.89 20.08
CA PRO A 94 -0.19 -3.95 19.65
C PRO A 94 0.05 -4.32 18.19
N ARG A 95 -0.87 -5.09 17.58
CA ARG A 95 -0.78 -5.58 16.20
C ARG A 95 -1.80 -4.94 15.26
N SER A 96 -2.40 -3.83 15.69
CA SER A 96 -3.49 -3.18 14.96
C SER A 96 -3.24 -1.69 14.81
N LYS A 97 -3.68 -1.11 13.70
CA LYS A 97 -3.52 0.31 13.39
C LYS A 97 -4.68 0.83 12.56
N ASN A 98 -5.20 1.99 12.95
CA ASN A 98 -6.26 2.73 12.24
C ASN A 98 -7.54 1.90 11.98
N ILE A 99 -7.85 0.98 12.88
CA ILE A 99 -9.01 0.10 12.79
C ILE A 99 -9.84 0.24 14.07
N ASN A 100 -11.16 0.29 13.92
CA ASN A 100 -12.10 0.16 15.01
C ASN A 100 -13.16 -0.88 14.65
N ILE A 101 -13.58 -1.70 15.62
CA ILE A 101 -14.71 -2.63 15.44
C ILE A 101 -15.94 -1.94 16.02
N VAL A 102 -16.89 -1.62 15.16
CA VAL A 102 -18.15 -0.96 15.57
C VAL A 102 -19.14 -1.99 16.08
N SER A 103 -19.15 -3.17 15.47
CA SER A 103 -20.11 -4.21 15.79
C SER A 103 -19.55 -5.59 15.49
N TYR A 104 -19.89 -6.52 16.37
CA TYR A 104 -19.73 -7.94 16.19
C TYR A 104 -21.11 -8.58 16.26
N ILE A 105 -21.47 -9.35 15.24
CA ILE A 105 -22.75 -10.01 15.14
C ILE A 105 -22.50 -11.52 15.09
N ASP A 106 -23.02 -12.21 16.09
CA ASP A 106 -23.08 -13.65 16.11
C ASP A 106 -24.38 -14.12 15.44
N ALA A 107 -24.26 -14.53 14.18
CA ALA A 107 -25.35 -15.12 13.39
C ALA A 107 -25.13 -16.63 13.19
N SER A 108 -24.39 -17.28 14.09
CA SER A 108 -24.12 -18.73 14.09
C SER A 108 -25.42 -19.55 14.08
N GLN A 109 -26.43 -19.13 14.85
CA GLN A 109 -27.73 -19.80 14.90
C GLN A 109 -28.52 -19.75 13.57
N SER A 110 -28.20 -18.80 12.71
CA SER A 110 -28.82 -18.65 11.38
C SER A 110 -27.99 -19.30 10.26
N GLY A 111 -26.87 -19.95 10.61
CA GLY A 111 -25.92 -20.52 9.64
C GLY A 111 -25.08 -19.47 8.90
N LEU A 112 -25.21 -18.19 9.25
CA LEU A 112 -24.48 -17.08 8.63
C LEU A 112 -23.11 -16.84 9.30
N GLY A 113 -22.88 -17.42 10.47
CA GLY A 113 -21.60 -17.39 11.18
C GLY A 113 -21.34 -16.04 11.86
N HIS A 114 -20.08 -15.61 11.87
CA HIS A 114 -19.62 -14.41 12.58
C HIS A 114 -19.40 -13.25 11.63
N ILE A 115 -19.94 -12.07 11.95
CA ILE A 115 -19.77 -10.86 11.13
C ILE A 115 -19.08 -9.78 11.97
N TYR A 116 -18.01 -9.22 11.41
CA TYR A 116 -17.23 -8.14 11.98
C TYR A 116 -17.40 -6.88 11.13
N CYS A 117 -17.89 -5.81 11.74
CA CYS A 117 -18.11 -4.51 11.10
C CYS A 117 -17.02 -3.53 11.57
N PHE A 118 -16.31 -2.94 10.62
CA PHE A 118 -15.18 -2.07 10.86
C PHE A 118 -15.50 -0.62 10.50
N ASP A 119 -15.18 0.27 11.44
CA ASP A 119 -15.10 1.71 11.20
C ASP A 119 -13.64 2.07 10.95
N LEU A 120 -13.40 2.65 9.79
CA LEU A 120 -12.09 3.00 9.28
C LEU A 120 -12.05 4.51 9.04
N ALA A 121 -10.93 5.13 9.42
CA ALA A 121 -10.71 6.56 9.21
C ALA A 121 -10.68 7.00 7.72
N THR A 122 -10.65 6.03 6.79
CA THR A 122 -10.59 6.26 5.35
C THR A 122 -11.45 5.24 4.62
N SER A 123 -12.02 5.63 3.47
CA SER A 123 -12.63 4.68 2.54
C SER A 123 -11.60 3.69 2.02
N VAL A 124 -11.96 2.41 1.95
CA VAL A 124 -11.08 1.33 1.49
C VAL A 124 -11.69 0.64 0.28
N LYS A 125 -10.84 0.18 -0.64
CA LYS A 125 -11.24 -0.47 -1.89
C LYS A 125 -10.96 -1.96 -1.86
N VAL A 126 -9.91 -2.37 -1.14
CA VAL A 126 -9.48 -3.75 -1.06
C VAL A 126 -9.39 -4.13 0.40
N VAL A 127 -9.89 -5.32 0.71
CA VAL A 127 -9.79 -5.90 2.04
C VAL A 127 -9.29 -7.31 1.89
N SER A 128 -8.28 -7.67 2.68
CA SER A 128 -7.72 -9.01 2.70
C SER A 128 -7.72 -9.56 4.12
N VAL A 129 -8.01 -10.85 4.23
CA VAL A 129 -8.19 -11.53 5.50
C VAL A 129 -7.33 -12.78 5.49
N THR A 130 -6.60 -13.01 6.56
CA THR A 130 -5.79 -14.20 6.78
C THR A 130 -6.16 -14.79 8.13
N LEU A 131 -6.55 -16.07 8.15
CA LEU A 131 -6.91 -16.77 9.37
C LEU A 131 -5.67 -17.29 10.07
N GLU A 132 -5.71 -17.34 11.41
CA GLU A 132 -4.63 -17.93 12.20
C GLU A 132 -4.55 -19.46 12.03
N ASP A 133 -5.68 -20.12 11.81
CA ASP A 133 -5.74 -21.56 11.58
C ASP A 133 -5.88 -21.93 10.09
N THR A 134 -4.99 -22.81 9.63
CA THR A 134 -4.85 -23.23 8.23
C THR A 134 -5.90 -24.23 7.74
N VAL A 135 -6.90 -24.56 8.56
CA VAL A 135 -7.98 -25.46 8.16
C VAL A 135 -8.97 -24.70 7.30
N ALA A 136 -8.69 -24.67 5.98
CA ALA A 136 -9.58 -24.35 4.86
C ALA A 136 -10.93 -23.74 5.28
N ALA A 137 -10.90 -22.52 5.79
CA ALA A 137 -12.14 -21.88 6.16
C ALA A 137 -12.88 -21.52 4.87
N PRO A 138 -14.22 -21.65 4.86
CA PRO A 138 -15.01 -21.16 3.75
C PRO A 138 -14.70 -19.67 3.55
N LEU A 139 -14.62 -19.28 2.28
CA LEU A 139 -14.19 -17.96 1.81
C LEU A 139 -14.81 -16.87 2.69
N ALA A 140 -13.97 -16.18 3.46
CA ALA A 140 -14.39 -15.00 4.17
C ALA A 140 -14.95 -14.02 3.13
N SER A 141 -16.20 -13.63 3.30
CA SER A 141 -16.81 -12.71 2.37
C SER A 141 -16.53 -11.29 2.82
N VAL A 142 -15.96 -10.48 1.94
CA VAL A 142 -15.43 -9.18 2.32
C VAL A 142 -16.01 -8.06 1.47
N ALA A 143 -16.36 -6.98 2.14
CA ALA A 143 -17.17 -5.90 1.62
C ALA A 143 -16.53 -4.54 1.89
N PRO A 144 -15.87 -3.89 0.93
CA PRO A 144 -15.51 -2.48 1.03
C PRO A 144 -16.74 -1.58 0.77
N GLY A 145 -16.92 -0.54 1.58
CA GLY A 145 -17.94 0.51 1.41
C GLY A 145 -19.38 0.04 1.63
N THR A 146 -19.76 -0.34 2.86
CA THR A 146 -20.98 -1.11 3.18
C THR A 146 -22.33 -0.38 3.06
N GLU A 147 -22.53 0.44 2.02
CA GLU A 147 -23.89 0.61 1.50
C GLU A 147 -24.30 -0.71 0.81
N GLY A 148 -24.80 -1.68 1.57
CA GLY A 148 -25.61 -2.78 1.03
C GLY A 148 -25.06 -4.21 1.13
N TRP A 149 -24.27 -4.57 2.15
CA TRP A 149 -23.98 -6.00 2.37
C TRP A 149 -25.14 -6.73 3.04
N ASN A 150 -26.03 -7.24 2.20
CA ASN A 150 -26.89 -8.37 2.49
C ASN A 150 -27.26 -9.03 1.16
N GLN A 151 -27.00 -10.34 1.04
CA GLN A 151 -27.47 -11.13 -0.10
C GLN A 151 -29.01 -11.14 -0.24
N THR A 152 -29.74 -10.53 0.70
CA THR A 152 -31.20 -10.34 0.74
C THR A 152 -31.69 -8.91 0.99
N GLY A 153 -30.83 -7.86 0.89
CA GLY A 153 -31.31 -6.46 0.75
C GLY A 153 -31.53 -5.60 2.01
N GLY A 154 -30.75 -5.77 3.08
CA GLY A 154 -30.68 -4.82 4.21
C GLY A 154 -29.36 -4.87 4.97
N SER A 155 -28.74 -3.73 5.28
CA SER A 155 -27.42 -3.66 5.94
C SER A 155 -27.43 -4.35 7.31
N LEU A 156 -26.59 -5.38 7.50
CA LEU A 156 -26.37 -6.00 8.81
C LEU A 156 -25.45 -5.16 9.70
N CYS A 157 -24.52 -4.42 9.10
CA CYS A 157 -23.65 -3.51 9.84
C CYS A 157 -24.34 -2.16 10.10
N PRO A 158 -24.04 -1.50 11.24
CA PRO A 158 -24.51 -0.15 11.52
C PRO A 158 -24.09 0.84 10.43
N VAL A 159 -24.89 1.90 10.25
CA VAL A 159 -24.55 3.03 9.37
C VAL A 159 -23.21 3.63 9.81
N GLY A 160 -22.35 3.96 8.85
CA GLY A 160 -20.97 4.42 9.12
C GLY A 160 -19.95 3.30 9.23
N THR A 161 -20.25 2.11 8.70
CA THR A 161 -19.28 1.02 8.58
C THR A 161 -18.60 1.09 7.20
N GLU A 162 -17.27 1.18 7.16
CA GLU A 162 -16.50 1.21 5.91
C GLU A 162 -16.22 -0.19 5.38
N ALA A 163 -16.15 -1.21 6.24
CA ALA A 163 -15.93 -2.57 5.77
C ALA A 163 -16.57 -3.64 6.66
N ALA A 164 -16.92 -4.77 6.06
CA ALA A 164 -17.39 -5.95 6.79
C ALA A 164 -16.65 -7.21 6.37
N VAL A 165 -16.37 -8.08 7.33
CA VAL A 165 -15.82 -9.43 7.13
C VAL A 165 -16.76 -10.43 7.78
N ALA A 166 -17.20 -11.43 7.01
CA ALA A 166 -18.02 -12.52 7.55
C ALA A 166 -17.33 -13.87 7.39
N PHE A 167 -17.39 -14.69 8.44
CA PHE A 167 -16.88 -16.06 8.47
C PHE A 167 -18.01 -17.05 8.71
N PRO A 168 -18.21 -18.03 7.83
CA PRO A 168 -19.17 -19.10 8.07
C PRO A 168 -18.68 -20.06 9.17
N GLY A 169 -19.55 -20.37 10.14
CA GLY A 169 -19.27 -21.34 11.22
C GLY A 169 -18.36 -20.82 12.34
N ASP A 170 -17.98 -21.71 13.26
CA ASP A 170 -17.34 -21.39 14.55
C ASP A 170 -15.80 -21.21 14.48
N SER A 171 -15.23 -21.03 13.28
CA SER A 171 -13.86 -21.47 12.97
C SER A 171 -12.73 -20.44 13.14
N ALA A 172 -12.98 -19.23 13.64
CA ALA A 172 -11.91 -18.23 13.77
C ALA A 172 -11.37 -18.17 15.20
N SER A 173 -10.21 -18.81 15.44
CA SER A 173 -9.40 -18.63 16.66
C SER A 173 -8.88 -17.20 16.81
N GLY A 174 -8.67 -16.56 15.66
CA GLY A 174 -8.28 -15.19 15.44
C GLY A 174 -8.06 -14.98 13.95
N PHE A 175 -7.97 -13.73 13.51
CA PHE A 175 -7.63 -13.42 12.11
C PHE A 175 -6.92 -12.08 11.98
N TYR A 176 -6.09 -11.99 10.95
CA TYR A 176 -5.50 -10.74 10.49
C TYR A 176 -6.35 -10.19 9.36
N VAL A 177 -6.63 -8.89 9.40
CA VAL A 177 -7.29 -8.16 8.32
C VAL A 177 -6.44 -6.96 7.93
N SER A 178 -6.38 -6.66 6.63
CA SER A 178 -5.79 -5.42 6.13
C SER A 178 -6.70 -4.77 5.09
N PHE A 179 -6.74 -3.45 5.11
CA PHE A 179 -7.57 -2.62 4.25
C PHE A 179 -6.68 -1.65 3.47
N GLN A 180 -6.91 -1.56 2.17
CA GLN A 180 -6.18 -0.71 1.22
C GLN A 180 -7.17 0.15 0.43
#